data_AF-A0A843A5X6-F1
#
_entry.id   AF-A0A843A5X6-F1
#
_cell.length_a   1.000
_cell.length_b   1.000
_cell.length_c   1.000
_cell.angle_alpha   90.00
_cell.angle_beta   90.00
_cell.angle_gamma   90.00
#
_symmetry.space_group_name_H-M   'P 1'
#
loop_
_entity.id
_entity.type
_entity.pdbx_description
1 polymer ?
#
loop_
_entity_poly.entity_id
_entity_poly.type
_entity_poly.pdbx_seq_one_letter_code
_entity_poly.pdbx_strand_id
1 'polypeptide(L)'
;MQVKKLYHTVLKDGGITVTSRLVQVRKQAGFFVSLKNKGIVINLKDFTADELSRQINSLWITLDQFIGVWVDKANEKVYIDISVWILDREKAVQKGLTEGQIAIWDIEKGQEVYLK
;
A
#
# COMPACT_ATOMS: atom_id res chain seq x y z
N MET A 1 2.68 16.39 10.47
CA MET A 1 4.10 16.04 10.73
C MET A 1 4.48 14.62 10.28
N GLN A 2 3.55 13.66 10.17
CA GLN A 2 3.87 12.26 9.79
C GLN A 2 3.95 12.02 8.26
N VAL A 3 3.12 12.68 7.45
CA VAL A 3 3.05 12.44 5.99
C VAL A 3 4.34 12.79 5.25
N LYS A 4 5.04 13.87 5.63
CA LYS A 4 6.33 14.22 5.00
C LYS A 4 7.35 13.09 5.16
N LYS A 5 7.44 12.46 6.33
CA LYS A 5 8.36 11.33 6.53
C LYS A 5 7.95 10.13 5.66
N LEU A 6 6.64 9.86 5.57
CA LEU A 6 6.09 8.80 4.72
C LEU A 6 6.44 9.03 3.25
N TYR A 7 6.23 10.24 2.74
CA TYR A 7 6.59 10.66 1.39
C TYR A 7 8.06 10.35 1.05
N HIS A 8 9.00 10.79 1.88
CA HIS A 8 10.42 10.53 1.65
C HIS A 8 10.75 9.03 1.72
N THR A 9 10.07 8.28 2.59
CA THR A 9 10.26 6.83 2.69
C THR A 9 9.79 6.14 1.41
N VAL A 10 8.61 6.50 0.91
CA VAL A 10 8.07 5.97 -0.36
C VAL A 10 8.99 6.25 -1.53
N LEU A 11 9.52 7.47 -1.65
CA LEU A 11 10.45 7.81 -2.74
C LEU A 11 11.77 7.03 -2.66
N LYS A 12 12.25 6.78 -1.44
CA LYS A 12 13.50 6.08 -1.20
C LYS A 12 13.36 4.57 -1.43
N ASP A 13 12.34 3.97 -0.86
CA ASP A 13 12.19 2.53 -0.72
C ASP A 13 11.24 1.94 -1.77
N GLY A 14 10.57 2.78 -2.58
CA GLY A 14 9.62 2.37 -3.62
C GLY A 14 8.22 2.04 -3.10
N GLY A 15 8.05 1.88 -1.78
CA GLY A 15 6.74 1.68 -1.18
C GLY A 15 6.78 1.66 0.34
N ILE A 16 5.60 1.69 0.96
CA ILE A 16 5.44 1.57 2.41
C ILE A 16 4.04 1.07 2.74
N THR A 17 3.92 0.36 3.86
CA THR A 17 2.64 0.07 4.50
C THR A 17 2.58 0.71 5.88
N VAL A 18 1.50 1.43 6.16
CA VAL A 18 1.26 2.09 7.44
C VAL A 18 -0.11 1.74 8.02
N THR A 19 -0.25 1.89 9.34
CA THR A 19 -1.57 1.81 10.00
C THR A 19 -2.44 3.03 9.67
N SER A 20 -3.72 2.98 10.03
CA SER A 20 -4.63 4.15 10.01
C SER A 20 -4.12 5.37 10.80
N ARG A 21 -3.12 5.22 11.67
CA ARG A 21 -2.45 6.30 12.40
C ARG A 21 -1.11 6.71 11.79
N LEU A 22 -0.86 6.31 10.54
CA LEU A 22 0.36 6.57 9.77
C LEU A 22 1.66 6.08 10.46
N VAL A 23 1.54 5.02 11.26
CA VAL A 23 2.69 4.34 11.85
C VAL A 23 3.13 3.25 10.87
N GLN A 24 4.40 3.28 10.46
CA GLN A 24 4.97 2.25 9.59
C GLN A 24 4.83 0.87 10.23
N VAL A 25 4.25 -0.06 9.46
CA VAL A 25 4.14 -1.44 9.90
C VAL A 25 5.50 -2.10 9.77
N ARG A 26 5.94 -2.74 10.85
CA ARG A 26 7.19 -3.52 10.92
C ARG A 26 6.93 -5.00 11.19
N LYS A 27 5.71 -5.48 10.92
CA LYS A 27 5.38 -6.91 11.08
C LYS A 27 6.39 -7.75 10.30
N GLN A 28 6.86 -8.83 10.91
CA GLN A 28 7.92 -9.65 10.33
C GLN A 28 7.40 -10.64 9.28
N ALA A 29 6.12 -11.00 9.30
CA ALA A 29 5.55 -12.02 8.43
C ALA A 29 4.12 -11.69 7.95
N GLY A 30 3.75 -12.29 6.83
CA GLY A 30 2.44 -12.20 6.20
C GLY A 30 2.39 -11.27 4.99
N PHE A 31 1.17 -11.02 4.53
CA PHE A 31 0.91 -10.38 3.25
C PHE A 31 -0.07 -9.23 3.42
N PHE A 32 0.11 -8.16 2.65
CA PHE A 32 -0.87 -7.09 2.50
C PHE A 32 -1.59 -7.25 1.18
N VAL A 33 -2.91 -7.23 1.26
CA VAL A 33 -3.80 -7.39 0.11
C VAL A 33 -4.66 -6.15 0.01
N SER A 34 -4.49 -5.39 -1.07
CA SER A 34 -5.29 -4.21 -1.37
C SER A 34 -6.74 -4.59 -1.64
N LEU A 35 -7.66 -3.77 -1.15
CA LEU A 35 -9.10 -3.96 -1.30
C LEU A 35 -9.57 -3.30 -2.60
N LYS A 36 -10.40 -4.01 -3.36
CA LYS A 36 -10.94 -3.55 -4.63
C LYS A 36 -11.69 -2.24 -4.46
N ASN A 37 -11.47 -1.31 -5.41
CA ASN A 37 -12.10 0.01 -5.44
C ASN A 37 -11.85 0.87 -4.18
N LYS A 38 -10.84 0.54 -3.37
CA LYS A 38 -10.42 1.31 -2.20
C LYS A 38 -8.99 1.84 -2.36
N GLY A 39 -8.68 2.32 -3.56
CA GLY A 39 -7.39 2.89 -3.87
C GLY A 39 -7.48 4.01 -4.89
N ILE A 40 -6.43 4.81 -4.92
CA ILE A 40 -6.27 5.99 -5.77
C ILE A 40 -4.95 5.84 -6.51
N VAL A 41 -4.96 6.21 -7.78
CA VAL A 41 -3.78 6.16 -8.65
C VAL A 41 -3.47 7.58 -9.08
N ILE A 42 -2.25 8.02 -8.83
CA ILE A 42 -1.73 9.34 -9.20
C ILE A 42 -0.53 9.18 -10.12
N ASN A 43 -0.29 10.15 -11.01
CA ASN A 43 0.96 10.13 -11.77
C ASN A 43 2.13 10.49 -10.84
N LEU A 44 3.28 9.86 -11.06
CA LEU A 44 4.48 10.07 -10.24
C LEU A 44 4.95 11.54 -10.29
N LYS A 45 4.81 12.22 -11.43
CA LYS A 45 5.13 13.66 -11.55
C LYS A 45 4.29 14.57 -10.65
N ASP A 46 3.07 14.14 -10.30
CA ASP A 46 2.13 14.88 -9.47
C ASP A 46 2.26 14.47 -7.98
N PHE A 47 3.11 13.49 -7.68
CA PHE A 47 3.28 12.96 -6.33
C PHE A 47 4.12 13.87 -5.44
N THR A 48 3.42 14.58 -4.55
CA THR A 48 4.00 15.46 -3.53
C THR A 48 3.54 15.03 -2.13
N ALA A 49 4.21 15.54 -1.09
CA ALA A 49 3.78 15.29 0.29
C ALA A 49 2.37 15.84 0.59
N ASP A 50 1.99 16.96 -0.04
CA ASP A 50 0.67 17.55 0.13
C ASP A 50 -0.40 16.74 -0.62
N GLU A 51 -0.08 16.26 -1.82
CA GLU A 51 -0.95 15.35 -2.57
C GLU A 51 -1.18 14.04 -1.80
N LEU A 52 -0.11 13.43 -1.31
CA LEU A 52 -0.20 12.25 -0.46
C LEU A 52 -1.07 12.50 0.77
N SER A 53 -0.91 13.65 1.43
CA SER A 53 -1.73 14.00 2.59
C SER A 53 -3.21 14.14 2.21
N ARG A 54 -3.50 14.78 1.09
CA ARG A 54 -4.86 14.94 0.56
C ARG A 54 -5.50 13.58 0.26
N GLN A 55 -4.78 12.69 -0.40
CA GLN A 55 -5.30 11.37 -0.76
C GLN A 55 -5.49 10.48 0.48
N ILE A 56 -4.55 10.47 1.42
CA ILE A 56 -4.72 9.72 2.68
C ILE A 56 -5.97 10.21 3.44
N ASN A 57 -6.20 11.52 3.48
CA ASN A 57 -7.36 12.11 4.18
C ASN A 57 -8.70 11.84 3.47
N SER A 58 -8.70 11.48 2.19
CA SER A 58 -9.92 11.13 1.46
C SER A 58 -10.30 9.65 1.60
N LEU A 59 -9.40 8.82 2.15
CA LEU A 59 -9.65 7.40 2.38
C LEU A 59 -10.52 7.17 3.62
N TRP A 60 -11.58 6.38 3.44
CA TRP A 60 -12.39 5.87 4.54
C TRP A 60 -11.79 4.58 5.10
N ILE A 61 -10.91 4.72 6.09
CA ILE A 61 -10.14 3.62 6.68
C ILE A 61 -10.58 3.30 8.13
N THR A 62 -10.65 2.02 8.47
CA THR A 62 -10.92 1.53 9.83
C THR A 62 -9.63 1.21 10.62
N LEU A 63 -9.73 1.00 11.93
CA LEU A 63 -8.55 0.78 12.79
C LEU A 63 -7.77 -0.52 12.48
N ASP A 64 -8.44 -1.51 11.91
CA ASP A 64 -7.90 -2.82 11.51
C ASP A 64 -7.36 -2.85 10.07
N GLN A 65 -7.46 -1.72 9.36
CA GLN A 65 -6.98 -1.57 7.99
C GLN A 65 -5.64 -0.82 7.92
N PHE A 66 -4.98 -1.02 6.79
CA PHE A 66 -3.68 -0.45 6.49
C PHE A 66 -3.74 0.40 5.22
N ILE A 67 -2.80 1.32 5.10
CA ILE A 67 -2.59 2.12 3.90
C ILE A 67 -1.32 1.62 3.25
N GLY A 68 -1.44 1.11 2.02
CA GLY A 68 -0.33 0.87 1.11
C GLY A 68 -0.04 2.12 0.28
N VAL A 69 1.23 2.47 0.14
CA VAL A 69 1.67 3.41 -0.89
C VAL A 69 2.78 2.74 -1.68
N TRP A 70 2.65 2.67 -3.00
CA TRP A 70 3.61 2.01 -3.88
C TRP A 70 3.88 2.85 -5.12
N VAL A 71 5.16 3.01 -5.46
CA VAL A 71 5.62 3.69 -6.66
C VAL A 71 5.98 2.64 -7.70
N ASP A 72 5.19 2.58 -8.76
CA ASP A 72 5.49 1.79 -9.93
C ASP A 72 6.24 2.67 -10.95
N LYS A 73 7.57 2.51 -10.99
CA LYS A 73 8.43 3.24 -11.92
C LYS A 73 8.26 2.79 -13.37
N ALA A 74 7.72 1.60 -13.62
CA ALA A 74 7.57 1.09 -14.98
C ALA A 74 6.45 1.79 -15.75
N ASN A 75 5.43 2.28 -15.03
CA ASN A 75 4.31 3.01 -15.62
C ASN A 75 4.14 4.44 -15.06
N GLU A 76 5.11 4.92 -14.29
CA GLU A 76 5.16 6.24 -13.68
C GLU A 76 3.92 6.57 -12.83
N LYS A 77 3.41 5.59 -12.08
CA LYS A 77 2.25 5.76 -11.20
C LYS A 77 2.60 5.54 -9.74
N VAL A 78 1.83 6.17 -8.87
CA VAL A 78 1.80 5.88 -7.45
C VAL A 78 0.42 5.39 -7.08
N TYR A 79 0.38 4.25 -6.41
CA TYR A 79 -0.81 3.60 -5.91
C TYR A 79 -0.92 3.90 -4.42
N ILE A 80 -2.09 4.36 -3.99
CA ILE A 80 -2.42 4.60 -2.59
C ILE A 80 -3.68 3.82 -2.30
N ASP A 81 -3.59 2.75 -1.52
CA ASP A 81 -4.71 1.82 -1.33
C ASP A 81 -4.92 1.41 0.13
N ILE A 82 -6.16 1.03 0.43
CA ILE A 82 -6.51 0.38 1.68
C ILE A 82 -6.26 -1.11 1.53
N SER A 83 -5.48 -1.67 2.44
CA SER A 83 -5.15 -3.10 2.47
C SER A 83 -5.48 -3.75 3.80
N VAL A 84 -5.59 -5.07 3.76
CA VAL A 84 -5.71 -5.95 4.93
C VAL A 84 -4.47 -6.80 5.07
N TRP A 85 -4.10 -7.12 6.31
CA TRP A 85 -3.00 -8.04 6.60
C TRP A 85 -3.51 -9.46 6.76
N ILE A 86 -2.89 -10.41 6.06
CA ILE A 86 -3.20 -11.83 6.11
C ILE A 86 -1.90 -12.60 6.32
N LEU A 87 -1.82 -13.37 7.40
CA LEU A 87 -0.61 -14.14 7.71
C LEU A 87 -0.36 -15.28 6.72
N ASP A 88 -1.44 -15.98 6.34
CA ASP A 88 -1.36 -17.17 5.49
C ASP A 88 -1.28 -16.81 4.01
N ARG A 89 -0.29 -17.40 3.31
CA ARG A 89 -0.03 -17.10 1.90
C ARG A 89 -1.18 -17.50 0.98
N GLU A 90 -1.74 -18.69 1.17
CA GLU A 90 -2.79 -19.19 0.29
C GLU A 90 -4.05 -18.34 0.43
N LYS A 91 -4.45 -18.01 1.67
CA LYS A 91 -5.55 -17.08 1.94
C LYS A 91 -5.29 -15.70 1.34
N ALA A 92 -4.06 -15.20 1.42
CA ALA A 92 -3.69 -13.90 0.85
C ALA A 92 -3.80 -13.90 -0.69
N VAL A 93 -3.30 -14.96 -1.34
CA VAL A 93 -3.42 -15.15 -2.79
C VAL A 93 -4.89 -15.23 -3.21
N GLN A 94 -5.68 -16.07 -2.54
CA GLN A 94 -7.12 -16.22 -2.84
C GLN A 94 -7.87 -14.90 -2.65
N LYS A 95 -7.56 -14.16 -1.58
CA LYS A 95 -8.12 -12.82 -1.35
C LYS A 95 -7.71 -11.86 -2.47
N GLY A 96 -6.43 -11.80 -2.83
CA GLY A 96 -5.93 -10.92 -3.88
C GLY A 96 -6.59 -11.18 -5.24
N LEU A 97 -6.75 -12.45 -5.62
CA LEU A 97 -7.48 -12.85 -6.82
C LEU A 97 -8.95 -12.40 -6.76
N THR A 98 -9.62 -12.63 -5.62
CA THR A 98 -11.01 -12.19 -5.41
C THR A 98 -11.16 -10.67 -5.50
N GLU A 99 -10.18 -9.92 -5.00
CA GLU A 99 -10.13 -8.46 -5.06
C GLU A 99 -9.62 -7.93 -6.42
N GLY A 100 -9.31 -8.81 -7.38
CA GLY A 100 -8.84 -8.44 -8.72
C GLY A 100 -7.45 -7.81 -8.74
N GLN A 101 -6.61 -8.11 -7.75
CA GLN A 101 -5.25 -7.56 -7.65
C GLN A 101 -4.29 -8.31 -8.58
N ILE A 102 -3.31 -7.59 -9.13
CA ILE A 102 -2.24 -8.20 -9.94
C ILE A 102 -1.09 -8.73 -9.07
N ALA A 103 -0.97 -8.24 -7.84
CA ALA A 103 0.04 -8.62 -6.87
C ALA A 103 -0.45 -8.39 -5.43
N ILE A 104 0.21 -9.04 -4.48
CA ILE A 104 0.12 -8.77 -3.03
C ILE A 104 1.51 -8.41 -2.50
N TRP A 105 1.59 -7.71 -1.38
CA TRP A 105 2.89 -7.35 -0.77
C TRP A 105 3.30 -8.36 0.29
N ASP A 106 4.46 -9.01 0.13
CA ASP A 106 5.09 -9.86 1.14
C ASP A 106 5.98 -9.00 2.04
N ILE A 107 5.57 -8.79 3.30
CA ILE A 107 6.28 -7.90 4.22
C ILE A 107 7.59 -8.50 4.73
N GLU A 108 7.70 -9.83 4.76
CA GLU A 108 8.90 -10.53 5.22
C GLU A 108 10.03 -10.36 4.21
N LYS A 109 9.69 -10.51 2.94
CA LYS A 109 10.64 -10.39 1.83
C LYS A 109 10.77 -8.97 1.29
N GLY A 110 9.85 -8.08 1.65
CA GLY A 110 9.82 -6.70 1.17
C GLY A 110 9.66 -6.61 -0.34
N GLN A 111 8.78 -7.44 -0.92
CA GLN A 111 8.58 -7.50 -2.36
C GLN A 111 7.13 -7.87 -2.73
N GLU A 112 6.72 -7.51 -3.94
CA GLU A 112 5.49 -7.99 -4.55
C GLU A 112 5.52 -9.50 -4.86
N VAL A 113 4.37 -10.14 -4.67
CA VAL A 113 4.06 -11.49 -5.14
C VAL A 113 2.97 -11.38 -6.18
N TYR A 114 3.33 -11.58 -7.45
CA TYR A 114 2.39 -11.56 -8.57
C TYR A 114 1.43 -12.75 -8.49
N LEU A 115 0.14 -12.50 -8.78
CA LEU A 115 -0.94 -13.49 -8.72
C LEU A 115 -1.30 -14.11 -10.08
N LYS A 116 -0.46 -13.88 -11.09
CA LYS A 116 -0.64 -14.38 -12.46
C LYS A 116 -0.11 -15.79 -12.63
#